data_AF-A0AAJ0GRK3-F1
#
_entry.id   AF-A0AAJ0GRK3-F1
#
_cell.length_a   1.000
_cell.length_b   1.000
_cell.length_c   1.000
_cell.angle_alpha   90.00
_cell.angle_beta   90.00
_cell.angle_gamma   90.00
#
_symmetry.space_group_name_H-M   'P 1'
#
loop_
_entity.id
_entity.type
_entity.pdbx_description
1 polymer ?
#
loop_
_entity_poly.entity_id
_entity_poly.type
_entity_poly.pdbx_seq_one_letter_code
_entity_poly.pdbx_strand_id
1 'polypeptide(L)' 'MTTPTVARHIVNFITGNAGKLGEVKAILKPAIQVENQALDLLEIQGTVEQVTLDKCRPAGS' A
#
# COMPACT_ATOMS: atom_id res chain seq x y z
N MET A 1 -8.02 -6.35 34.16
CA MET A 1 -6.93 -6.86 33.32
C MET A 1 -7.46 -6.90 31.89
N THR A 2 -7.07 -5.96 31.03
CA THR A 2 -7.53 -5.89 29.63
C THR A 2 -6.60 -6.73 28.76
N THR A 3 -7.17 -7.72 28.08
CA THR A 3 -6.49 -8.62 27.14
C THR A 3 -5.95 -7.80 25.94
N PRO A 4 -4.71 -8.01 25.47
CA PRO A 4 -4.24 -7.36 24.25
C PRO A 4 -5.05 -7.90 23.07
N THR A 5 -5.89 -7.04 22.48
CA THR A 5 -6.59 -7.32 21.23
C THR A 5 -5.54 -7.51 20.14
N VAL A 6 -5.33 -8.77 19.73
CA VAL A 6 -4.54 -9.08 18.54
C VAL A 6 -5.22 -8.38 17.37
N ALA A 7 -4.48 -7.54 16.65
CA ALA A 7 -5.00 -6.78 15.52
C ALA A 7 -5.71 -7.74 14.56
N ARG A 8 -7.01 -7.51 14.34
CA ARG A 8 -7.87 -8.47 13.63
C ARG A 8 -7.63 -8.46 12.11
N HIS A 9 -6.97 -7.41 11.63
CA HIS A 9 -6.68 -7.17 10.22
C HIS A 9 -5.25 -6.64 10.04
N ILE A 10 -4.55 -7.19 9.04
CA ILE A 10 -3.22 -6.76 8.61
C ILE A 10 -3.38 -6.05 7.27
N VAL A 11 -2.78 -4.87 7.15
CA VAL A 11 -2.81 -4.06 5.91
C VAL A 11 -1.39 -3.75 5.48
N ASN A 12 -1.08 -4.03 4.22
CA ASN A 12 0.18 -3.64 3.59
C ASN A 12 0.09 -2.21 3.06
N PHE A 13 0.85 -1.31 3.67
CA PHE A 13 0.99 0.08 3.25
C PHE A 13 2.26 0.22 2.41
N ILE A 14 2.10 0.20 1.09
CA ILE A 14 3.21 0.26 0.13
C ILE A 14 3.75 1.69 0.06
N THR A 15 4.91 1.94 0.67
CA THR A 15 5.56 3.24 0.60
C THR A 15 7.08 3.14 0.77
N GLY A 16 7.82 3.98 0.05
CA GLY A 16 9.24 4.22 0.30
C GLY A 16 9.52 5.20 1.45
N ASN A 17 8.48 5.88 1.98
CA ASN A 17 8.66 6.89 3.03
C ASN A 17 8.38 6.30 4.42
N ALA A 18 9.45 6.10 5.20
CA ALA A 18 9.36 5.58 6.56
C ALA A 18 8.56 6.47 7.53
N GLY A 19 8.57 7.80 7.32
CA GLY A 19 7.79 8.75 8.11
C GLY A 19 6.29 8.53 7.93
N LYS A 20 5.83 8.41 6.68
CA LYS A 20 4.42 8.10 6.36
C LYS A 20 3.99 6.76 6.96
N LEU A 21 4.85 5.74 6.89
CA LEU A 21 4.57 4.45 7.54
C LEU A 21 4.41 4.58 9.05
N GLY A 22 5.26 5.38 9.70
CA GLY A 22 5.20 5.65 11.13
C GLY A 22 3.90 6.33 11.55
N GLU A 23 3.50 7.37 10.81
CA GLU A 23 2.25 8.09 11.04
C GLU A 23 1.02 7.17 10.91
N VAL A 24 0.93 6.39 9.83
CA VAL A 24 -0.19 5.47 9.60
C VAL A 24 -0.24 4.39 10.69
N LYS A 25 0.90 3.84 11.12
CA LYS A 25 0.98 2.90 12.24
C LYS A 25 0.47 3.51 13.54
N ALA A 26 0.79 4.78 13.81
CA ALA A 26 0.36 5.46 15.04
C ALA A 26 -1.16 5.68 15.08
N ILE A 27 -1.77 6.00 13.93
CA ILE A 27 -3.22 6.24 13.82
C ILE A 27 -4.03 4.95 13.96
N LEU A 28 -3.56 3.85 13.37
CA LEU A 28 -4.36 2.63 13.23
C LEU A 28 -4.14 1.58 14.33
N LYS A 29 -3.09 1.73 15.14
CA LYS A 29 -2.88 0.88 16.32
C LYS A 29 -3.89 1.21 17.44
N PRO A 30 -4.28 0.23 18.25
CA PRO A 30 -3.92 -1.20 18.18
C PRO A 30 -4.85 -2.03 17.27
N ALA A 31 -5.88 -1.42 16.69
CA ALA A 31 -6.95 -2.14 16.00
C ALA A 31 -6.48 -2.86 14.72
N ILE A 32 -5.57 -2.24 13.97
CA ILE A 32 -5.07 -2.73 12.68
C ILE A 32 -3.55 -2.76 12.70
N GLN A 33 -2.98 -3.88 12.25
CA GLN A 33 -1.54 -4.02 12.06
C GLN A 33 -1.18 -3.53 10.66
N VAL A 34 -0.30 -2.54 10.60
CA VAL A 34 0.16 -1.96 9.34
C VAL A 34 1.58 -2.45 9.09
N GLU A 35 1.79 -3.09 7.94
CA GLU A 35 3.09 -3.57 7.48
C GLU A 35 3.50 -2.82 6.22
N ASN A 36 4.81 -2.73 5.97
CA ASN A 36 5.32 -2.22 4.70
C ASN A 36 5.87 -3.41 3.93
N GLN A 37 5.49 -3.50 2.66
CA GLN A 37 6.16 -4.37 1.72
C GLN A 37 6.83 -3.48 0.68
N ALA A 38 8.14 -3.66 0.52
CA ALA A 38 8.87 -3.13 -0.60
C ALA A 38 8.44 -3.94 -1.83
N LEU A 39 7.30 -3.54 -2.40
CA LEU A 39 6.81 -4.10 -3.64
C LEU A 39 7.51 -3.31 -4.74
N ASP A 40 8.27 -4.01 -5.58
CA ASP A 40 8.84 -3.47 -6.82
C ASP A 40 7.69 -3.29 -7.81
N LEU A 41 6.85 -2.29 -7.52
CA LEU A 41 5.81 -1.85 -8.43
C LEU A 41 6.52 -1.06 -9.51
N LEU A 42 6.44 -1.55 -10.75
CA LEU A 42 6.89 -0.79 -11.92
C LEU A 42 6.27 0.61 -11.86
N GLU A 43 7.08 1.60 -11.50
CA GLU A 43 6.70 3.00 -11.51
C GLU A 43 6.56 3.41 -12.98
N ILE A 44 5.36 3.23 -13.54
CA ILE A 44 5.06 3.75 -14.87
C ILE A 44 4.96 5.26 -14.73
N GLN A 45 6.08 5.95 -14.99
CA GLN A 45 6.09 7.39 -15.16
C GLN A 45 5.56 7.75 -16.56
N GLY A 46 4.34 8.28 -16.58
CA GLY A 46 3.64 8.87 -17.71
C GLY A 46 2.43 9.65 -17.19
N THR A 47 1.74 10.43 -18.02
CA THR A 47 0.46 11.01 -17.59
C THR A 47 -0.57 9.89 -17.36
N VAL A 48 -1.59 10.13 -16.53
CA VAL A 48 -2.65 9.14 -16.24
C VAL A 48 -3.25 8.60 -17.54
N GLU A 49 -3.35 9.45 -18.57
CA GLU A 49 -3.87 9.10 -19.89
C GLU A 49 -2.97 8.11 -20.64
N GLN A 50 -1.64 8.27 -20.60
CA GLN A 50 -0.71 7.37 -21.27
C GLN A 50 -0.71 5.97 -20.62
N VAL A 51 -0.73 5.91 -19.29
CA VAL A 51 -0.81 4.63 -18.57
C VAL A 51 -2.15 3.92 -18.81
N THR A 52 -3.24 4.68 -18.90
CA THR A 52 -4.56 4.15 -19.23
C THR A 52 -4.61 3.58 -20.66
N LEU A 53 -4.05 4.30 -21.65
CA LEU A 53 -4.03 3.85 -23.05
C LEU A 53 -3.18 2.60 -23.25
N ASP A 54 -2.03 2.50 -22.60
CA ASP A 54 -1.16 1.32 -22.69
C ASP A 54 -1.81 0.09 -22.03
N LYS A 55 -2.48 0.26 -20.89
CA LYS A 55 -3.14 -0.84 -20.17
C LYS A 55 -4.48 -1.27 -20.76
N CYS A 56 -5.18 -0.38 -21.47
CA CYS A 56 -6.46 -0.69 -22.11
C CYS A 56 -6.33 -1.25 -23.53
N ARG A 57 -5.14 -1.25 -24.13
CA ARG A 57 -4.94 -1.90 -25.43
C ARG A 57 -4.77 -3.41 -25.20
N PRO A 58 -5.72 -4.28 -25.59
CA PRO A 58 -5.47 -5.71 -25.60
C PRO A 58 -4.31 -5.99 -26.57
N ALA A 59 -3.22 -6.54 -26.05
CA ALA A 59 -2.24 -7.22 -26.87
C ALA A 59 -2.95 -8.38 -27.58
N GLY A 60 -3.24 -8.20 -28.87
CA GLY A 60 -4.10 -9.08 -29.66
C GLY A 60 -4.02 -8.78 -31.16
N SER A 61 -2.81 -8.81 -31.71
CA SER A 61 -2.52 -9.42 -33.02
C SER A 61 -1.35 -10.37 -32.83
#